data_AF-A0AAU1EJ50-F1
#
_entry.id   AF-A0AAU1EJ50-F1
#
_cell.length_a   1.000
_cell.length_b   1.000
_cell.length_c   1.000
_cell.angle_alpha   90.00
_cell.angle_beta   90.00
_cell.angle_gamma   90.00
#
_symmetry.space_group_name_H-M   'P 1'
#
loop_
_entity.id
_entity.type
_entity.pdbx_description
1 polymer ?
#
loop_
_entity_poly.entity_id
_entity_poly.type
_entity_poly.pdbx_seq_one_letter_code
_entity_poly.pdbx_strand_id
1 'polypeptide(L)'
;MLVRLVEAGGAIIIFVGAVVAFSRLVTVGLRERKAEIFVSVRLTLGRFLLLGLEFQLASDILRTAISPTFREIGQLAAIAAIRTALNYFLGREIKEERAQIAAEETPAESGKDA
;
A
#
# COMPACT_ATOMS: atom_id res chain seq x y z
N MET A 1 -25.64 9.26 0.04
CA MET A 1 -25.81 7.81 0.26
C MET A 1 -24.86 7.00 -0.64
N LEU A 2 -24.84 7.25 -1.95
CA LEU A 2 -23.93 6.57 -2.90
C LEU A 2 -22.43 6.64 -2.51
N VAL A 3 -21.91 7.82 -2.15
CA VAL A 3 -20.51 8.00 -1.71
C VAL A 3 -20.14 7.04 -0.56
N ARG A 4 -21.00 6.90 0.46
CA ARG A 4 -20.77 6.00 1.60
C ARG A 4 -20.77 4.52 1.19
N LEU A 5 -21.55 4.14 0.17
CA LEU A 5 -21.56 2.77 -0.34
C LEU A 5 -20.27 2.45 -1.08
N VAL A 6 -19.74 3.40 -1.85
CA VAL A 6 -18.46 3.26 -2.56
C VAL A 6 -17.30 3.23 -1.56
N GLU A 7 -17.30 4.09 -0.53
CA GLU A 7 -16.33 4.05 0.58
C GLU A 7 -16.35 2.69 1.30
N ALA A 8 -17.54 2.19 1.65
CA ALA A 8 -17.69 0.89 2.31
C ALA A 8 -17.20 -0.26 1.42
N GLY A 9 -17.51 -0.22 0.12
CA GLY A 9 -17.02 -1.20 -0.85
C GLY A 9 -15.49 -1.26 -0.92
N GLY A 10 -14.84 -0.10 -1.06
CA GLY A 10 -13.38 0.00 -1.06
C GLY A 10 -12.76 -0.49 0.26
N ALA A 11 -13.34 -0.11 1.40
CA ALA A 11 -12.88 -0.56 2.72
C ALA A 11 -13.00 -2.09 2.90
N ILE A 12 -14.10 -2.69 2.43
CA ILE A 12 -14.32 -4.14 2.47
C ILE A 12 -13.28 -4.87 1.61
N ILE A 13 -13.01 -4.37 0.40
CA ILE A 13 -12.01 -4.97 -0.51
C ILE A 13 -10.63 -4.99 0.15
N ILE A 14 -10.20 -3.85 0.73
CA ILE A 14 -8.93 -3.74 1.45
C ILE A 14 -8.89 -4.69 2.64
N PHE A 15 -9.97 -4.72 3.44
CA PHE A 15 -10.08 -5.56 4.62
C PHE A 15 -9.98 -7.05 4.27
N VAL A 16 -10.72 -7.51 3.25
CA VAL A 16 -10.67 -8.90 2.77
C VAL A 16 -9.27 -9.25 2.30
N GLY A 17 -8.62 -8.38 1.51
CA GLY A 17 -7.25 -8.58 1.07
C GLY A 17 -6.26 -8.71 2.23
N ALA A 18 -6.40 -7.87 3.26
CA ALA A 18 -5.59 -7.92 4.47
C ALA A 18 -5.80 -9.22 5.25
N VAL A 19 -7.06 -9.65 5.43
CA VAL A 19 -7.38 -10.91 6.12
C VAL A 19 -6.83 -12.12 5.35
N VAL A 20 -6.97 -12.16 4.03
CA VAL A 20 -6.44 -13.25 3.19
C VAL A 20 -4.91 -13.29 3.27
N ALA A 21 -4.25 -12.14 3.12
CA ALA A 21 -2.80 -12.04 3.20
C ALA A 21 -2.28 -12.48 4.58
N PHE A 22 -2.91 -12.00 5.65
CA PHE A 22 -2.56 -12.35 7.03
C PHE A 22 -2.76 -13.85 7.31
N SER A 23 -3.91 -14.41 6.92
CA SER A 23 -4.20 -15.84 7.11
C SER A 23 -3.17 -16.70 6.40
N ARG A 24 -2.77 -16.33 5.18
CA ARG A 24 -1.76 -17.05 4.39
C ARG A 24 -0.36 -16.93 5.00
N LEU A 25 -0.02 -15.76 5.55
CA LEU A 25 1.24 -15.54 6.26
C LEU A 25 1.34 -16.39 7.52
N VAL A 26 0.27 -16.45 8.32
CA VAL A 26 0.24 -17.26 9.55
C VAL A 26 0.24 -18.75 9.24
N THR A 27 -0.58 -19.20 8.30
CA THR A 27 -0.71 -20.64 7.99
C THR A 27 0.51 -21.21 7.26
N VAL A 28 1.12 -20.46 6.34
CA VAL A 28 2.23 -20.94 5.51
C VAL A 28 3.58 -20.44 6.02
N GLY A 29 3.68 -19.18 6.44
CA GLY A 29 4.92 -18.55 6.90
C GLY A 29 5.43 -19.05 8.25
N LEU A 30 4.55 -19.57 9.13
CA LEU A 30 4.99 -20.23 10.36
C LEU A 30 5.54 -21.66 10.11
N ARG A 31 5.21 -22.27 8.97
CA ARG A 31 5.56 -23.66 8.65
C ARG A 31 6.78 -23.78 7.75
N GLU A 32 6.99 -22.83 6.82
CA GLU A 32 8.19 -22.71 6.01
C GLU A 32 8.70 -21.25 5.97
N ARG A 33 9.92 -21.01 6.49
CA ARG A 33 10.63 -19.72 6.39
C ARG A 33 11.24 -19.54 4.99
N LYS A 34 10.44 -19.58 3.93
CA LYS A 34 10.91 -19.30 2.56
C LYS A 34 10.53 -17.89 2.13
N ALA A 35 11.50 -17.13 1.63
CA ALA A 35 11.32 -15.76 1.14
C ALA A 35 10.22 -15.64 0.06
N GLU A 36 10.01 -16.69 -0.74
CA GLU A 36 8.96 -16.74 -1.77
C GLU A 36 7.54 -16.57 -1.22
N ILE A 37 7.25 -17.09 -0.02
CA ILE A 37 5.92 -16.96 0.62
C ILE A 37 5.66 -15.49 0.95
N PHE A 38 6.68 -14.79 1.45
CA PHE A 38 6.57 -13.37 1.81
C PHE A 38 6.31 -12.51 0.58
N VAL A 39 6.98 -12.79 -0.54
CA VAL A 39 6.74 -12.11 -1.83
C VAL A 39 5.32 -12.36 -2.32
N SER A 40 4.83 -13.61 -2.28
CA SER A 40 3.48 -13.96 -2.72
C SER A 40 2.37 -13.28 -1.89
N VAL A 41 2.54 -13.23 -0.56
CA VAL A 41 1.61 -12.53 0.34
C VAL A 41 1.60 -11.03 0.06
N ARG A 42 2.78 -10.41 -0.14
CA ARG A 42 2.90 -8.99 -0.45
C ARG A 42 2.25 -8.63 -1.79
N LEU A 43 2.42 -9.46 -2.82
CA LEU A 43 1.77 -9.28 -4.13
C LEU A 43 0.25 -9.39 -4.03
N THR A 44 -0.24 -10.36 -3.25
CA THR A 44 -1.69 -10.54 -3.03
C THR A 44 -2.27 -9.31 -2.33
N LEU A 45 -1.66 -8.87 -1.23
CA LEU A 45 -2.09 -7.68 -0.49
C LEU A 45 -2.04 -6.42 -1.37
N GLY A 46 -0.96 -6.24 -2.12
CA GLY A 46 -0.80 -5.10 -3.04
C GLY A 46 -1.92 -5.02 -4.08
N ARG A 47 -2.39 -6.16 -4.58
CA ARG A 47 -3.49 -6.20 -5.57
C ARG A 47 -4.83 -5.77 -4.98
N PHE A 48 -5.14 -6.19 -3.75
CA PHE A 48 -6.34 -5.73 -3.05
C PHE A 48 -6.26 -4.26 -2.64
N LEU A 49 -5.08 -3.78 -2.24
CA LEU A 49 -4.85 -2.36 -1.94
C LEU A 49 -5.07 -1.47 -3.17
N LEU A 50 -4.52 -1.86 -4.33
CA LEU A 50 -4.73 -1.13 -5.59
C LEU A 50 -6.22 -1.04 -5.95
N LEU A 51 -6.93 -2.16 -5.91
CA LEU A 51 -8.38 -2.20 -6.16
C LEU A 51 -9.17 -1.33 -5.18
N GLY A 52 -8.83 -1.37 -3.89
CA GLY A 52 -9.45 -0.51 -2.88
C GLY A 52 -9.20 0.97 -3.12
N LEU A 53 -8.00 1.34 -3.58
CA LEU A 53 -7.63 2.70 -3.91
C LEU A 53 -8.38 3.23 -5.14
N GLU A 54 -8.62 2.40 -6.16
CA GLU A 54 -9.45 2.77 -7.32
C GLU A 54 -10.89 3.10 -6.90
N PHE A 55 -11.46 2.30 -5.99
CA PHE A 55 -12.79 2.56 -5.43
C PHE A 55 -12.83 3.84 -4.58
N GLN A 56 -11.80 4.08 -3.76
CA GLN A 56 -11.71 5.30 -2.97
C GLN A 56 -11.56 6.54 -3.87
N LEU A 57 -10.75 6.46 -4.92
CA LEU A 57 -10.64 7.53 -5.92
C LEU A 57 -11.99 7.81 -6.60
N ALA A 58 -12.74 6.76 -6.96
CA ALA A 58 -14.08 6.93 -7.52
C ALA A 58 -15.05 7.61 -6.54
N SER A 59 -14.96 7.29 -5.24
CA SER A 59 -15.72 7.97 -4.19
C SER A 59 -15.38 9.47 -4.11
N ASP A 60 -14.10 9.81 -4.18
CA ASP A 60 -13.61 11.20 -4.13
C ASP A 60 -14.11 12.02 -5.34
N ILE A 61 -14.13 11.41 -6.53
CA ILE A 61 -14.69 12.01 -7.74
C ILE A 61 -16.21 12.20 -7.60
N LEU A 62 -16.95 11.19 -7.10
CA LEU A 62 -18.39 11.31 -6.88
C LEU A 62 -18.73 12.41 -5.85
N ARG A 63 -17.93 12.52 -4.79
CA ARG A 63 -18.12 13.56 -3.76
C ARG A 63 -17.99 14.97 -4.35
N THR A 64 -17.04 15.20 -5.25
CA THR A 64 -16.89 16.50 -5.92
C THR A 64 -17.97 16.75 -6.97
N ALA A 65 -18.45 15.70 -7.65
CA ALA A 65 -19.48 15.82 -8.69
C ALA A 65 -20.89 16.11 -8.15
N ILE A 66 -21.23 15.62 -6.94
CA ILE A 66 -22.61 15.70 -6.41
C ILE A 66 -22.85 16.99 -5.62
N SER A 67 -21.81 17.63 -5.09
CA SER A 67 -21.93 18.88 -4.34
C SER A 67 -20.64 19.70 -4.45
N PRO A 68 -20.54 20.64 -5.40
CA PRO A 68 -19.36 21.47 -5.56
C PRO A 68 -19.38 22.60 -4.54
N THR A 69 -19.31 22.28 -3.24
CA THR A 69 -19.12 23.30 -2.20
C THR A 69 -17.63 23.45 -1.89
N PHE A 70 -17.16 24.69 -1.75
CA PHE A 70 -15.76 24.98 -1.38
C PHE A 70 -15.31 24.28 -0.09
N ARG A 71 -16.24 24.03 0.84
CA ARG A 71 -15.97 23.30 2.10
C ARG A 71 -15.69 21.81 1.87
N GLU A 72 -16.45 21.15 1.01
CA GLU A 72 -16.25 19.73 0.69
C GLU A 72 -15.00 19.53 -0.16
N ILE A 73 -14.74 20.45 -1.10
CA ILE A 73 -13.49 20.48 -1.87
C ILE A 73 -12.30 20.68 -0.92
N GLY A 74 -12.40 21.59 0.06
CA GLY A 74 -11.36 21.82 1.06
C GLY A 74 -11.08 20.59 1.93
N GLN A 75 -12.13 19.89 2.40
CA GLN A 75 -11.96 18.63 3.14
C GLN A 75 -11.29 17.55 2.30
N LEU A 76 -11.71 17.40 1.04
CA LEU A 76 -11.12 16.42 0.14
C LEU A 76 -9.66 16.74 -0.17
N ALA A 77 -9.33 18.00 -0.43
CA ALA A 77 -7.97 18.46 -0.67
C ALA A 77 -7.07 18.19 0.56
N ALA A 78 -7.58 18.41 1.77
CA ALA A 78 -6.85 18.09 3.00
C ALA A 78 -6.57 16.58 3.15
N ILE A 79 -7.57 15.73 2.91
CA ILE A 79 -7.40 14.27 2.95
C ILE A 79 -6.39 13.80 1.89
N ALA A 80 -6.51 14.31 0.66
CA ALA A 80 -5.60 13.99 -0.43
C ALA A 80 -4.15 14.44 -0.15
N ALA A 81 -3.97 15.63 0.43
CA ALA A 81 -2.67 16.14 0.84
C ALA A 81 -2.04 15.25 1.92
N ILE A 82 -2.80 14.89 2.97
CA ILE A 82 -2.34 13.98 4.03
C ILE A 82 -1.93 12.63 3.44
N ARG A 83 -2.77 12.04 2.58
CA ARG A 83 -2.47 10.78 1.91
C ARG A 83 -1.19 10.87 1.09
N THR A 84 -1.00 11.95 0.34
CA THR A 84 0.18 12.14 -0.50
C THR A 84 1.44 12.28 0.36
N ALA A 85 1.38 13.09 1.42
CA ALA A 85 2.49 13.26 2.34
C ALA A 85 2.88 11.94 3.02
N LEU A 86 1.91 11.20 3.57
CA LEU A 86 2.15 9.91 4.22
C LEU A 86 2.73 8.87 3.25
N ASN A 87 2.16 8.73 2.05
CA ASN A 87 2.69 7.80 1.04
C ASN A 87 4.09 8.21 0.57
N TYR A 88 4.36 9.51 0.46
CA TYR A 88 5.67 10.02 0.09
C TYR A 88 6.73 9.68 1.15
N PHE A 89 6.45 9.94 2.43
CA PHE A 89 7.37 9.64 3.53
C PHE A 89 7.63 8.14 3.65
N LEU A 90 6.58 7.31 3.61
CA LEU A 90 6.72 5.87 3.69
C LEU A 90 7.50 5.30 2.48
N GLY A 91 7.23 5.80 1.28
CA GLY A 91 7.97 5.40 0.07
C GLY A 91 9.44 5.82 0.09
N ARG A 92 9.75 6.96 0.74
CA ARG A 92 11.12 7.43 0.98
C ARG A 92 11.86 6.52 1.95
N GLU A 93 11.26 6.21 3.10
CA GLU A 93 11.84 5.36 4.14
C GLU A 93 12.14 3.94 3.60
N ILE A 94 11.19 3.34 2.87
CA ILE A 94 11.40 2.03 2.22
C ILE A 94 12.56 2.06 1.20
N LYS A 95 12.74 3.17 0.48
CA LYS A 95 13.86 3.31 -0.47
C LYS A 95 15.20 3.40 0.25
N GLU A 96 15.25 4.09 1.39
CA GLU A 96 16.46 4.22 2.21
C GLU A 96 16.86 2.87 2.82
N GLU A 97 15.90 2.14 3.40
CA GLU A 97 16.17 0.78 3.92
C GLU A 97 16.68 -0.16 2.81
N ARG A 98 16.06 -0.13 1.62
CA ARG A 98 16.52 -0.95 0.48
C ARG A 98 17.93 -0.60 0.02
N ALA A 99 18.31 0.67 0.04
CA ALA A 99 19.65 1.12 -0.33
C ALA A 99 20.70 0.66 0.68
N GLN A 100 20.37 0.63 1.98
CA GLN A 100 21.25 0.11 3.02
C GLN A 100 21.50 -1.40 2.87
N ILE A 101 20.44 -2.17 2.62
CA ILE A 101 20.55 -3.63 2.40
C ILE A 101 21.42 -3.93 1.16
N ALA A 102 21.23 -3.20 0.06
CA ALA A 102 22.03 -3.38 -1.16
C ALA A 102 23.51 -3.02 -0.97
N ALA A 103 23.83 -2.08 -0.07
CA ALA A 103 25.19 -1.71 0.27
C ALA A 103 25.88 -2.74 1.17
N GLU A 104 25.14 -3.46 2.01
CA GLU A 104 25.66 -4.58 2.82
C GLU A 104 25.89 -5.87 2.00
N GLU A 105 25.15 -6.07 0.89
CA GLU A 105 25.26 -7.26 0.02
C GLU A 105 26.40 -7.22 -1.02
N THR A 106 27.27 -6.20 -1.03
CA THR A 106 28.48 -6.20 -1.87
C THR A 106 29.70 -6.63 -1.04
N PRO A 107 30.13 -7.91 -1.05
CA PRO A 107 31.39 -8.29 -0.44
C PRO A 107 32.53 -7.70 -1.27
N ALA A 108 33.53 -7.19 -0.57
CA ALA A 108 34.80 -6.76 -1.12
C ALA A 108 35.48 -7.91 -1.88
N GLU A 109 35.24 -8.00 -3.18
CA GLU A 109 36.04 -8.82 -4.10
C GLU A 109 36.88 -7.87 -4.99
N SER A 110 37.92 -7.30 -4.39
CA SER A 110 39.00 -6.64 -5.13
C SER A 110 40.23 -6.57 -4.24
N GLY A 111 41.05 -7.61 -4.27
CA GLY A 111 42.34 -7.59 -3.58
C GLY A 111 42.99 -8.94 -3.39
N LYS A 112 43.14 -9.75 -4.44
CA LYS A 112 44.10 -10.87 -4.41
C LYS A 112 44.57 -11.32 -5.78
N ASP A 113 45.18 -10.40 -6.53
CA ASP A 113 46.11 -10.74 -7.61
C ASP A 113 47.42 -9.98 -7.34
N ALA A 114 48.26 -10.56 -6.47
CA ALA A 114 49.64 -10.18 -6.23
C ALA A 114 50.47 -11.46 -6.12
#